data_AF-A0AAW0YV36-F1
#
_entry.id   AF-A0AAW0YV36-F1
#
_cell.length_a   1.000
_cell.length_b   1.000
_cell.length_c   1.000
_cell.angle_alpha   90.00
_cell.angle_beta   90.00
_cell.angle_gamma   90.00
#
_symmetry.space_group_name_H-M   'P 1'
#
loop_
_entity.id
_entity.type
_entity.pdbx_description
1 polymer ?
#
loop_
_entity_poly.entity_id
_entity_poly.type
_entity_poly.pdbx_seq_one_letter_code
_entity_poly.pdbx_strand_id
1 'polypeptide(L)'
;MSCVLTNYTSMTTTPIPCNPINGSANLFTGQVQYTDYGYEPNHAATYAFLAIFASGFAAHVLLGVWQRCWWTLPTLAVGTAVEVIGWGGRLWSIVSWRWDPNQGGLWSSNHNGFIVQIVCLVIGPTFFSAANYILLGSPSYVSLHSQSFSLLFICADLTCLVVQAVGGGIAGTANNEEGANQGGYIMTGGVILQLIVTVIYLILFGEWVYRRHTDLPSKRQYNPFSFTSRFARKKHAPSNIEDSNNHMMSPMTNGSQETHATTKPEDGLIAPPPFRSEFQISEKRIQIMCALIAMGTLLIIIRSVYRSIELLRGWSGPVATDEPLFIGMDALLMCLFVWLYAAVHPYIAFGRRLF
;
A
#
# COMPACT_ATOMS: atom_id res chain seq x y z
N MET A 1 -32.11 -25.90 1.36
CA MET A 1 -30.72 -26.40 1.48
C MET A 1 -30.79 -27.82 2.00
N SER A 2 -30.11 -28.77 1.35
CA SER A 2 -30.11 -30.19 1.72
C SER A 2 -28.80 -30.50 2.45
N CYS A 3 -28.87 -31.03 3.66
CA CYS A 3 -27.69 -31.46 4.40
C CYS A 3 -27.48 -32.95 4.16
N VAL A 4 -26.24 -33.41 4.23
CA VAL A 4 -25.90 -34.81 3.94
C VAL A 4 -25.03 -35.33 5.06
N LEU A 5 -25.44 -36.44 5.65
CA LEU A 5 -24.64 -37.20 6.60
C LEU A 5 -23.88 -38.29 5.84
N THR A 6 -22.56 -38.32 6.01
CA THR A 6 -21.67 -39.26 5.33
C THR A 6 -21.21 -40.30 6.34
N ASN A 7 -21.52 -41.56 6.08
CA ASN A 7 -20.95 -42.67 6.83
C ASN A 7 -19.60 -43.06 6.22
N TYR A 8 -18.51 -42.70 6.88
CA TYR A 8 -17.15 -42.95 6.40
C TYR A 8 -16.76 -44.44 6.36
N THR A 9 -17.47 -45.31 7.10
CA THR A 9 -17.20 -46.76 7.13
C THR A 9 -17.83 -47.46 5.93
N SER A 10 -18.99 -47.01 5.46
CA SER A 10 -19.71 -47.59 4.32
C SER A 10 -19.65 -46.74 3.05
N MET A 11 -19.01 -45.56 3.09
CA MET A 11 -18.99 -44.55 2.03
C MET A 11 -20.38 -44.21 1.48
N THR A 12 -21.40 -44.25 2.35
CA THR A 12 -22.78 -43.90 1.98
C THR A 12 -23.16 -42.51 2.48
N THR A 13 -23.91 -41.78 1.67
CA THR A 13 -24.42 -40.43 1.98
C THR A 13 -25.93 -40.45 2.14
N THR A 14 -26.42 -40.03 3.30
CA THR A 14 -27.86 -39.93 3.59
C THR A 14 -28.28 -38.47 3.66
N PRO A 15 -29.28 -38.03 2.87
CA PRO A 15 -29.80 -36.68 2.97
C PRO A 15 -30.58 -36.53 4.27
N ILE A 16 -30.28 -35.49 5.03
CA ILE A 16 -30.98 -35.14 6.26
C ILE A 16 -31.46 -33.69 6.20
N PRO A 17 -32.58 -33.35 6.86
CA PRO A 17 -33.01 -31.97 6.96
C PRO A 17 -31.93 -31.15 7.68
N CYS A 18 -31.46 -30.08 7.06
CA CYS A 18 -30.58 -29.12 7.73
C CYS A 18 -31.33 -28.48 8.88
N ASN A 19 -30.63 -28.20 9.98
CA ASN A 19 -31.15 -27.30 10.99
C ASN A 19 -31.16 -25.86 10.44
N PRO A 20 -32.32 -25.20 10.29
CA PRO A 20 -32.41 -23.86 9.72
C PRO A 20 -32.20 -22.75 10.77
N ILE A 21 -32.10 -23.10 12.06
CA ILE A 21 -32.06 -22.13 13.16
C ILE A 21 -30.61 -21.70 13.37
N ASN A 22 -30.24 -20.49 12.93
CA ASN A 22 -28.94 -19.88 13.21
C ASN A 22 -28.64 -19.92 14.72
N GLY A 23 -27.38 -20.23 15.06
CA GLY A 23 -26.95 -20.34 16.47
C GLY A 23 -27.33 -21.67 17.13
N SER A 24 -27.73 -22.68 16.36
CA SER A 24 -27.93 -24.02 16.91
C SER A 24 -26.62 -24.65 17.38
N ALA A 25 -26.66 -25.30 18.55
CA ALA A 25 -25.51 -25.95 19.15
C ALA A 25 -25.08 -27.19 18.36
N ASN A 26 -23.78 -27.47 18.44
CA ASN A 26 -23.20 -28.70 17.94
C ASN A 26 -23.66 -29.88 18.82
N LEU A 27 -24.11 -30.95 18.17
CA LEU A 27 -24.64 -32.18 18.77
C LEU A 27 -23.60 -32.96 19.58
N PHE A 28 -22.31 -32.83 19.26
CA PHE A 28 -21.24 -33.52 19.99
C PHE A 28 -20.73 -32.71 21.17
N THR A 29 -20.57 -31.39 21.00
CA THR A 29 -19.97 -30.53 22.05
C THR A 29 -21.01 -29.80 22.91
N GLY A 30 -22.27 -29.75 22.48
CA GLY A 30 -23.33 -29.00 23.14
C GLY A 30 -23.17 -27.47 23.05
N GLN A 31 -22.18 -26.97 22.31
CA GLN A 31 -21.88 -25.54 22.16
C GLN A 31 -22.05 -25.10 20.70
N VAL A 32 -22.38 -23.83 20.50
CA VAL A 32 -22.44 -23.24 19.16
C VAL A 32 -21.00 -22.99 18.68
N GLN A 33 -20.63 -23.62 17.57
CA GLN A 33 -19.29 -23.52 17.01
C GLN A 33 -19.36 -23.05 15.56
N TYR A 34 -18.46 -22.14 15.23
CA TYR A 34 -18.31 -21.50 13.93
C TYR A 34 -16.92 -21.86 13.40
N THR A 35 -16.80 -22.21 12.11
CA THR A 35 -15.49 -22.32 11.44
C THR A 35 -14.82 -20.94 11.33
N ASP A 36 -13.67 -20.85 10.64
CA ASP A 36 -12.99 -19.66 10.11
C ASP A 36 -13.00 -18.37 10.98
N TYR A 37 -14.16 -17.74 11.18
CA TYR A 37 -14.37 -16.56 12.03
C TYR A 37 -14.45 -16.84 13.53
N GLY A 38 -14.96 -18.01 13.94
CA GLY A 38 -15.24 -18.32 15.36
C GLY A 38 -16.45 -17.59 15.97
N TYR A 39 -17.19 -16.81 15.18
CA TYR A 39 -18.43 -16.13 15.56
C TYR A 39 -19.40 -16.07 14.37
N GLU A 40 -20.67 -15.69 14.61
CA GLU A 40 -21.65 -15.37 13.56
C GLU A 40 -21.42 -13.95 13.04
N PRO A 41 -20.95 -13.75 11.80
CA PRO A 41 -20.67 -12.41 11.31
C PRO A 41 -21.94 -11.59 11.09
N ASN A 42 -21.89 -10.32 11.45
CA ASN A 42 -22.96 -9.37 11.24
C ASN A 42 -23.15 -9.07 9.73
N HIS A 43 -24.27 -9.57 9.22
CA HIS A 43 -24.68 -9.37 7.82
C HIS A 43 -24.86 -7.88 7.47
N ALA A 44 -25.51 -7.11 8.34
CA ALA A 44 -25.81 -5.70 8.09
C ALA A 44 -24.53 -4.86 7.99
N ALA A 45 -23.57 -5.10 8.89
CA ALA A 45 -22.26 -4.45 8.85
C ALA A 45 -21.52 -4.78 7.54
N THR A 46 -21.54 -6.05 7.12
CA THR A 46 -20.89 -6.48 5.88
C THR A 46 -21.47 -5.77 4.65
N TYR A 47 -22.80 -5.70 4.53
CA TYR A 47 -23.45 -4.96 3.45
C TYR A 47 -23.14 -3.46 3.48
N ALA A 48 -23.14 -2.86 4.68
CA ALA A 48 -22.86 -1.44 4.86
C ALA A 48 -21.44 -1.08 4.43
N PHE A 49 -20.41 -1.77 4.96
CA PHE A 49 -19.02 -1.50 4.60
C PHE A 49 -18.74 -1.79 3.13
N LEU A 50 -19.30 -2.86 2.55
CA LEU A 50 -19.17 -3.13 1.12
C LEU A 50 -19.70 -1.98 0.27
N ALA A 51 -20.89 -1.46 0.59
CA ALA A 51 -21.47 -0.32 -0.13
C ALA A 51 -20.65 0.98 0.06
N ILE A 52 -20.14 1.21 1.27
CA ILE A 52 -19.31 2.37 1.59
C ILE A 52 -17.98 2.33 0.83
N PHE A 53 -17.30 1.18 0.80
CA PHE A 53 -16.05 1.05 0.02
C PHE A 53 -16.31 1.08 -1.49
N ALA A 54 -17.41 0.51 -1.97
CA ALA A 54 -17.75 0.55 -3.40
C ALA A 54 -18.05 1.98 -3.88
N SER A 55 -18.77 2.76 -3.07
CA SER A 55 -18.99 4.18 -3.35
C SER A 55 -17.70 5.00 -3.22
N GLY A 56 -16.85 4.69 -2.23
CA GLY A 56 -15.52 5.29 -2.11
C GLY A 56 -14.61 5.02 -3.31
N PHE A 57 -14.61 3.78 -3.84
CA PHE A 57 -13.90 3.42 -5.06
C PHE A 57 -14.39 4.25 -6.26
N ALA A 58 -15.71 4.33 -6.45
CA ALA A 58 -16.28 5.16 -7.50
C ALA A 58 -15.86 6.64 -7.34
N ALA A 59 -15.88 7.17 -6.12
CA ALA A 59 -15.45 8.53 -5.83
C ALA A 59 -13.98 8.77 -6.21
N HIS A 60 -13.06 7.87 -5.83
CA HIS A 60 -11.63 7.99 -6.17
C HIS A 60 -11.36 7.88 -7.67
N VAL A 61 -12.07 6.99 -8.37
CA VAL A 61 -11.98 6.90 -9.84
C VAL A 61 -12.50 8.18 -10.50
N LEU A 62 -13.68 8.66 -10.10
CA LEU A 62 -14.29 9.87 -10.66
C LEU A 62 -13.42 11.10 -10.40
N LEU A 63 -12.94 11.29 -9.16
CA LEU A 63 -12.06 12.41 -8.80
C LEU A 63 -10.71 12.33 -9.52
N GLY A 64 -10.09 11.15 -9.59
CA GLY A 64 -8.83 10.93 -10.28
C GLY A 64 -8.92 11.26 -11.78
N VAL A 65 -9.97 10.80 -12.46
CA VAL A 65 -10.21 11.06 -13.89
C VAL A 65 -10.60 12.51 -14.14
N TRP A 66 -11.55 13.06 -13.37
CA TRP A 66 -12.05 14.42 -13.56
C TRP A 66 -10.94 15.45 -13.34
N GLN A 67 -10.18 15.30 -12.25
CA GLN A 67 -9.11 16.23 -11.90
C GLN A 67 -7.81 15.95 -12.68
N ARG A 68 -7.76 14.84 -13.44
CA ARG A 68 -6.60 14.35 -14.22
C ARG A 68 -5.38 14.05 -13.35
N CYS A 69 -5.60 13.57 -12.14
CA CYS A 69 -4.55 13.16 -11.20
C CYS A 69 -4.27 11.67 -11.36
N TRP A 70 -3.65 11.26 -12.46
CA TRP A 70 -3.47 9.83 -12.82
C TRP A 70 -2.74 8.99 -11.77
N TRP A 71 -1.92 9.60 -10.91
CA TRP A 71 -1.22 8.90 -9.83
C TRP A 71 -2.13 8.44 -8.69
N THR A 72 -3.32 9.05 -8.52
CA THR A 72 -4.29 8.63 -7.49
C THR A 72 -5.03 7.35 -7.87
N LEU A 73 -5.05 6.98 -9.16
CA LEU A 73 -5.69 5.75 -9.62
C LEU A 73 -4.92 4.48 -9.17
N PRO A 74 -3.63 4.29 -9.48
CA PRO A 74 -2.89 3.09 -9.06
C PRO A 74 -2.65 3.03 -7.54
N THR A 75 -2.91 4.11 -6.81
CA THR A 75 -2.75 4.18 -5.35
C THR A 75 -4.12 4.11 -4.66
N LEU A 76 -4.84 5.23 -4.57
CA LEU A 76 -6.11 5.33 -3.85
C LEU A 76 -7.23 4.47 -4.48
N ALA A 77 -7.37 4.48 -5.81
CA ALA A 77 -8.44 3.71 -6.45
C ALA A 77 -8.16 2.20 -6.41
N VAL A 78 -6.92 1.75 -6.64
CA VAL A 78 -6.58 0.33 -6.50
C VAL A 78 -6.68 -0.12 -5.04
N GLY A 79 -6.19 0.66 -4.08
CA GLY A 79 -6.32 0.33 -2.66
C GLY A 79 -7.78 0.19 -2.21
N THR A 80 -8.65 1.09 -2.67
CA THR A 80 -10.10 1.00 -2.39
C THR A 80 -10.77 -0.15 -3.12
N ALA A 81 -10.37 -0.48 -4.35
CA ALA A 81 -10.87 -1.66 -5.05
C ALA A 81 -10.53 -2.95 -4.30
N VAL A 82 -9.31 -3.05 -3.76
CA VAL A 82 -8.88 -4.19 -2.97
C VAL A 82 -9.71 -4.31 -1.68
N GLU A 83 -10.02 -3.21 -1.00
CA GLU A 83 -10.96 -3.21 0.14
C GLU A 83 -12.36 -3.73 -0.27
N VAL A 84 -12.90 -3.27 -1.41
CA VAL A 84 -14.18 -3.77 -1.95
C VAL A 84 -14.15 -5.27 -2.17
N ILE A 85 -13.06 -5.79 -2.74
CA ILE A 85 -12.89 -7.24 -2.95
C ILE A 85 -12.83 -7.98 -1.61
N GLY A 86 -12.14 -7.43 -0.60
CA GLY A 86 -12.08 -8.01 0.74
C GLY A 86 -13.46 -8.12 1.40
N TRP A 87 -14.25 -7.05 1.35
CA TRP A 87 -15.64 -7.05 1.84
C TRP A 87 -16.56 -7.94 0.99
N GLY A 88 -16.30 -8.04 -0.31
CA GLY A 88 -16.96 -8.99 -1.20
C GLY A 88 -16.65 -10.44 -0.82
N GLY A 89 -15.41 -10.75 -0.45
CA GLY A 89 -14.99 -12.05 0.08
C GLY A 89 -15.73 -12.40 1.38
N ARG A 90 -15.85 -11.43 2.30
CA ARG A 90 -16.64 -11.58 3.54
C ARG A 90 -18.10 -11.89 3.21
N LEU A 91 -18.70 -11.15 2.28
CA LEU A 91 -20.07 -11.39 1.85
C LEU A 91 -20.23 -12.80 1.26
N TRP A 92 -19.32 -13.22 0.38
CA TRP A 92 -19.34 -14.55 -0.23
C TRP A 92 -19.25 -15.67 0.82
N SER A 93 -18.41 -15.47 1.84
CA SER A 93 -18.27 -16.39 2.97
C SER A 93 -19.58 -16.52 3.75
N ILE A 94 -20.21 -15.38 4.08
CA ILE A 94 -21.44 -15.30 4.87
C ILE A 94 -22.68 -15.82 4.12
N VAL A 95 -22.82 -15.59 2.81
CA VAL A 95 -23.97 -16.13 2.06
C VAL A 95 -23.87 -17.63 1.83
N SER A 96 -22.66 -18.20 1.92
CA SER A 96 -22.41 -19.63 1.77
C SER A 96 -22.55 -20.40 3.09
N TRP A 97 -22.99 -19.72 4.14
CA TRP A 97 -23.08 -20.26 5.50
C TRP A 97 -24.06 -21.42 5.60
N ARG A 98 -23.61 -22.54 6.20
CA ARG A 98 -24.43 -23.75 6.33
C ARG A 98 -24.08 -24.54 7.59
N TRP A 99 -25.07 -25.25 8.11
CA TRP A 99 -24.90 -26.18 9.23
C TRP A 99 -24.45 -27.55 8.69
N ASP A 100 -23.27 -28.03 9.10
CA ASP A 100 -22.72 -29.31 8.63
C ASP A 100 -22.93 -30.43 9.67
N PRO A 101 -23.83 -31.41 9.40
CA PRO A 101 -24.08 -32.51 10.31
C PRO A 101 -22.90 -33.47 10.48
N ASN A 102 -21.99 -33.56 9.52
CA ASN A 102 -20.86 -34.52 9.58
C ASN A 102 -19.91 -34.21 10.73
N GLN A 103 -19.87 -32.95 11.15
CA GLN A 103 -19.09 -32.48 12.28
C GLN A 103 -19.95 -32.17 13.49
N GLY A 104 -21.12 -32.81 13.60
CA GLY A 104 -22.04 -32.60 14.72
C GLY A 104 -22.82 -31.30 14.60
N GLY A 105 -22.89 -30.67 13.44
CA GLY A 105 -23.61 -29.40 13.29
C GLY A 105 -22.73 -28.17 13.48
N LEU A 106 -21.48 -28.27 13.04
CA LEU A 106 -20.57 -27.13 12.94
C LEU A 106 -21.09 -26.17 11.86
N TRP A 107 -21.11 -24.88 12.16
CA TRP A 107 -21.47 -23.89 11.16
C TRP A 107 -20.26 -23.57 10.28
N SER A 108 -20.34 -23.95 9.01
CA SER A 108 -19.25 -23.86 8.04
C SER A 108 -19.55 -22.83 6.95
N SER A 109 -18.58 -21.96 6.69
CA SER A 109 -18.54 -21.02 5.57
C SER A 109 -17.69 -21.50 4.40
N ASN A 110 -17.75 -20.77 3.28
CA ASN A 110 -16.80 -20.94 2.20
C ASN A 110 -15.41 -20.39 2.62
N HIS A 111 -14.47 -21.31 2.89
CA HIS A 111 -13.11 -20.97 3.31
C HIS A 111 -12.38 -20.04 2.32
N ASN A 112 -12.58 -20.19 1.00
CA ASN A 112 -11.95 -19.31 0.02
C ASN A 112 -12.46 -17.87 0.13
N GLY A 113 -13.74 -17.67 0.46
CA GLY A 113 -14.30 -16.34 0.73
C GLY A 113 -13.64 -15.66 1.93
N PHE A 114 -13.40 -16.42 3.00
CA PHE A 114 -12.66 -15.97 4.18
C PHE A 114 -11.20 -15.60 3.86
N ILE A 115 -10.49 -16.44 3.10
CA ILE A 115 -9.10 -16.16 2.69
C ILE A 115 -9.02 -14.90 1.81
N VAL A 116 -9.92 -14.75 0.83
CA VAL A 116 -10.01 -13.54 0.00
C VAL A 116 -10.21 -12.30 0.87
N GLN A 117 -11.11 -12.36 1.86
CA GLN A 117 -11.31 -11.27 2.80
C GLN A 117 -10.00 -10.87 3.47
N ILE A 118 -9.32 -11.81 4.13
CA ILE A 118 -8.13 -11.48 4.92
C ILE A 118 -7.00 -10.98 4.03
N VAL A 119 -6.72 -11.67 2.92
CA VAL A 119 -5.64 -11.29 2.01
C VAL A 119 -5.88 -9.90 1.43
N CYS A 120 -7.08 -9.62 0.92
CA CYS A 120 -7.37 -8.32 0.33
C CYS A 120 -7.34 -7.20 1.38
N LEU A 121 -7.94 -7.40 2.56
CA LEU A 121 -7.88 -6.39 3.61
C LEU A 121 -6.43 -6.16 4.09
N VAL A 122 -5.58 -7.18 4.15
CA VAL A 122 -4.16 -6.99 4.50
C VAL A 122 -3.41 -6.17 3.43
N ILE A 123 -3.73 -6.36 2.14
CA ILE A 123 -3.09 -5.67 1.01
C ILE A 123 -3.55 -4.21 0.85
N GLY A 124 -4.83 -3.88 1.09
CA GLY A 124 -5.38 -2.53 0.84
C GLY A 124 -4.52 -1.36 1.37
N PRO A 125 -4.08 -1.38 2.64
CA PRO A 125 -3.30 -0.30 3.25
C PRO A 125 -1.95 0.00 2.58
N THR A 126 -1.31 -0.94 1.88
CA THR A 126 -0.03 -0.65 1.21
C THR A 126 -0.20 0.38 0.11
N PHE A 127 -1.33 0.34 -0.59
CA PHE A 127 -1.65 1.30 -1.63
C PHE A 127 -1.94 2.70 -1.05
N PHE A 128 -2.54 2.74 0.14
CA PHE A 128 -2.75 3.98 0.90
C PHE A 128 -1.42 4.57 1.40
N SER A 129 -0.51 3.73 1.91
CA SER A 129 0.86 4.15 2.24
C SER A 129 1.60 4.70 1.02
N ALA A 130 1.49 4.03 -0.13
CA ALA A 130 2.09 4.51 -1.39
C ALA A 130 1.56 5.90 -1.79
N ALA A 131 0.26 6.17 -1.58
CA ALA A 131 -0.30 7.51 -1.80
C ALA A 131 0.35 8.56 -0.88
N ASN A 132 0.56 8.26 0.40
CA ASN A 132 1.24 9.14 1.35
C ASN A 132 2.69 9.42 0.92
N TYR A 133 3.41 8.39 0.49
CA TYR A 133 4.81 8.50 0.05
C TYR A 133 4.96 9.40 -1.18
N ILE A 134 4.05 9.27 -2.15
CA ILE A 134 4.03 10.12 -3.35
C ILE A 134 3.64 11.56 -2.97
N LEU A 135 2.66 11.72 -2.08
CA LEU A 135 2.18 13.03 -1.65
C LEU A 135 3.26 13.84 -0.92
N LEU A 136 4.16 13.19 -0.17
CA LEU A 136 5.28 13.85 0.49
C LEU A 136 6.40 14.30 -0.48
N GLY A 137 6.46 13.79 -1.71
CA GLY A 137 7.64 13.80 -2.61
C GLY A 137 8.36 15.13 -2.93
N SER A 138 7.97 16.27 -2.36
CA SER A 138 8.67 17.55 -2.49
C SER A 138 9.85 17.69 -1.48
N PRO A 139 11.11 17.74 -1.97
CA PRO A 139 12.30 17.35 -1.21
C PRO A 139 13.07 18.50 -0.55
N SER A 140 12.61 19.75 -0.59
CA SER A 140 13.45 20.89 -0.17
C SER A 140 13.91 20.80 1.29
N TYR A 141 13.25 19.98 2.12
CA TYR A 141 13.53 19.81 3.54
C TYR A 141 13.82 18.36 4.00
N VAL A 142 13.87 17.35 3.10
CA VAL A 142 14.23 15.95 3.46
C VAL A 142 15.71 15.68 3.18
N SER A 143 16.39 14.92 4.05
CA SER A 143 17.78 14.48 3.89
C SER A 143 18.02 13.52 2.69
N LEU A 144 16.96 12.94 2.12
CA LEU A 144 16.97 12.01 0.99
C LEU A 144 16.42 12.70 -0.27
N HIS A 145 16.97 12.37 -1.44
CA HIS A 145 16.56 12.98 -2.70
C HIS A 145 15.15 12.57 -3.16
N SER A 146 14.39 13.54 -3.67
CA SER A 146 12.96 13.53 -4.05
C SER A 146 12.40 12.23 -4.65
N GLN A 147 12.98 11.75 -5.74
CA GLN A 147 12.43 10.61 -6.48
C GLN A 147 12.87 9.26 -5.88
N SER A 148 14.00 9.24 -5.18
CA SER A 148 14.54 8.06 -4.53
C SER A 148 13.81 7.74 -3.22
N PHE A 149 13.28 8.77 -2.55
CA PHE A 149 12.58 8.63 -1.28
C PHE A 149 11.29 7.81 -1.44
N SER A 150 10.32 8.27 -2.23
CA SER A 150 9.04 7.58 -2.40
C SER A 150 9.22 6.20 -3.04
N LEU A 151 10.16 6.05 -3.99
CA LEU A 151 10.44 4.77 -4.63
C LEU A 151 10.99 3.72 -3.65
N LEU A 152 11.85 4.11 -2.70
CA LEU A 152 12.40 3.19 -1.71
C LEU A 152 11.31 2.59 -0.83
N PHE A 153 10.39 3.42 -0.33
CA PHE A 153 9.29 2.96 0.52
C PHE A 153 8.28 2.10 -0.24
N ILE A 154 7.97 2.46 -1.49
CA ILE A 154 7.12 1.63 -2.36
C ILE A 154 7.75 0.26 -2.61
N CYS A 155 9.05 0.18 -2.89
CA CYS A 155 9.74 -1.10 -3.08
C CYS A 155 9.79 -1.95 -1.80
N ALA A 156 9.97 -1.30 -0.64
CA ALA A 156 9.93 -1.97 0.64
C ALA A 156 8.53 -2.57 0.92
N ASP A 157 7.47 -1.79 0.70
CA ASP A 157 6.09 -2.27 0.84
C ASP A 157 5.75 -3.37 -0.17
N LEU A 158 6.23 -3.27 -1.42
CA LEU A 158 6.07 -4.33 -2.42
C LEU A 158 6.74 -5.65 -1.98
N THR A 159 7.90 -5.57 -1.33
CA THR A 159 8.57 -6.75 -0.77
C THR A 159 7.71 -7.36 0.36
N CYS A 160 7.12 -6.54 1.21
CA CYS A 160 6.19 -6.99 2.25
C CYS A 160 4.94 -7.65 1.65
N LEU A 161 4.37 -7.09 0.57
CA LEU A 161 3.23 -7.66 -0.15
C LEU A 161 3.53 -9.05 -0.71
N VAL A 162 4.74 -9.28 -1.23
CA VAL A 162 5.13 -10.61 -1.72
C VAL A 162 5.12 -11.62 -0.58
N VAL A 163 5.67 -11.27 0.58
CA VAL A 163 5.65 -12.15 1.78
C VAL A 163 4.20 -12.45 2.20
N GLN A 164 3.32 -11.44 2.20
CA GLN A 164 1.91 -11.58 2.53
C GLN A 164 1.17 -12.48 1.53
N ALA A 165 1.42 -12.31 0.23
CA ALA A 165 0.81 -13.12 -0.82
C ALA A 165 1.24 -14.60 -0.71
N VAL A 166 2.52 -14.86 -0.40
CA VAL A 166 3.01 -16.22 -0.15
C VAL A 166 2.36 -16.82 1.09
N GLY A 167 2.30 -16.08 2.20
CA GLY A 167 1.64 -16.54 3.43
C GLY A 167 0.16 -16.85 3.23
N GLY A 168 -0.58 -15.96 2.57
CA GLY A 168 -2.00 -16.14 2.25
C GLY A 168 -2.26 -17.31 1.30
N GLY A 169 -1.39 -17.53 0.32
CA GLY A 169 -1.48 -18.67 -0.60
C GLY A 169 -1.25 -20.02 0.08
N ILE A 170 -0.27 -20.10 1.01
CA ILE A 170 -0.05 -21.28 1.85
C ILE A 170 -1.26 -21.51 2.76
N ALA A 171 -1.77 -20.46 3.40
CA ALA A 171 -2.92 -20.58 4.30
C ALA A 171 -4.16 -21.11 3.58
N GLY A 172 -4.46 -20.60 2.38
CA GLY A 172 -5.65 -20.99 1.62
C GLY A 172 -5.56 -22.34 0.88
N THR A 173 -4.37 -22.92 0.77
CA THR A 173 -4.16 -24.25 0.14
C THR A 173 -3.85 -25.35 1.15
N ALA A 174 -3.80 -25.02 2.44
CA ALA A 174 -3.51 -25.97 3.50
C ALA A 174 -4.66 -26.96 3.71
N ASN A 175 -4.33 -28.25 3.81
CA ASN A 175 -5.28 -29.33 4.09
C ASN A 175 -5.42 -29.63 5.59
N ASN A 176 -4.67 -28.92 6.44
CA ASN A 176 -4.63 -29.09 7.88
C ASN A 176 -4.51 -27.73 8.58
N GLU A 177 -4.90 -27.69 9.85
CA GLU A 177 -4.88 -26.47 10.67
C GLU A 177 -3.45 -25.94 10.86
N GLU A 178 -2.46 -26.83 10.99
CA GLU A 178 -1.05 -26.45 11.14
C GLU A 178 -0.52 -25.69 9.91
N GLY A 179 -0.83 -26.16 8.69
CA GLY A 179 -0.46 -25.46 7.46
C GLY A 179 -1.17 -24.11 7.31
N ALA A 180 -2.44 -24.03 7.71
CA ALA A 180 -3.20 -22.78 7.69
C ALA A 180 -2.62 -21.75 8.67
N ASN A 181 -2.24 -22.19 9.87
CA ASN A 181 -1.57 -21.37 10.88
C ASN A 181 -0.18 -20.93 10.41
N GLN A 182 0.60 -21.83 9.81
CA GLN A 182 1.92 -21.50 9.27
C GLN A 182 1.84 -20.41 8.19
N GLY A 183 0.88 -20.52 7.26
CA GLY A 183 0.62 -19.48 6.26
C GLY A 183 0.23 -18.14 6.90
N GLY A 184 -0.63 -18.19 7.92
CA GLY A 184 -0.99 -17.04 8.76
C GLY A 184 0.24 -16.34 9.35
N TYR A 185 1.16 -17.08 9.99
CA TYR A 185 2.38 -16.50 10.57
C TYR A 185 3.32 -15.86 9.55
N ILE A 186 3.46 -16.46 8.37
CA ILE A 186 4.26 -15.89 7.27
C ILE A 186 3.64 -14.56 6.82
N MET A 187 2.32 -14.51 6.67
CA MET A 187 1.61 -13.29 6.32
C MET A 187 1.80 -12.20 7.39
N THR A 188 1.73 -12.57 8.68
CA THR A 188 1.99 -11.65 9.81
C THR A 188 3.40 -11.07 9.76
N GLY A 189 4.40 -11.87 9.40
CA GLY A 189 5.77 -11.39 9.23
C GLY A 189 5.87 -10.25 8.21
N GLY A 190 5.13 -10.36 7.10
CA GLY A 190 5.03 -9.29 6.10
C GLY A 190 4.32 -8.04 6.63
N VAL A 191 3.26 -8.19 7.43
CA VAL A 191 2.55 -7.05 8.06
C VAL A 191 3.46 -6.32 9.06
N ILE A 192 4.22 -7.05 9.88
CA ILE A 192 5.15 -6.47 10.86
C ILE A 192 6.30 -5.73 10.14
N LEU A 193 6.86 -6.33 9.08
CA LEU A 193 7.89 -5.67 8.28
C LEU A 193 7.38 -4.36 7.68
N GLN A 194 6.17 -4.36 7.14
CA GLN A 194 5.52 -3.16 6.60
C GLN A 194 5.25 -2.10 7.68
N LEU A 195 4.87 -2.51 8.89
CA LEU A 195 4.71 -1.59 10.02
C LEU A 195 6.04 -0.91 10.37
N ILE A 196 7.15 -1.65 10.40
CA ILE A 196 8.50 -1.10 10.64
C ILE A 196 8.83 -0.05 9.58
N VAL A 197 8.60 -0.36 8.30
CA VAL A 197 8.81 0.57 7.18
C VAL A 197 7.97 1.84 7.35
N THR A 198 6.70 1.70 7.72
CA THR A 198 5.78 2.82 7.95
C THR A 198 6.21 3.70 9.14
N VAL A 199 6.73 3.10 10.21
CA VAL A 199 7.27 3.84 11.37
C VAL A 199 8.52 4.63 10.98
N ILE A 200 9.43 4.04 10.20
CA ILE A 200 10.60 4.75 9.67
C ILE A 200 10.16 5.94 8.82
N TYR A 201 9.16 5.75 7.95
CA TYR A 201 8.57 6.84 7.17
C TYR A 201 8.03 7.96 8.06
N LEU A 202 7.30 7.64 9.14
CA LEU A 202 6.75 8.63 10.07
C LEU A 202 7.85 9.47 10.73
N ILE A 203 8.98 8.85 11.11
CA ILE A 203 10.13 9.56 11.68
C ILE A 203 10.71 10.56 10.67
N LEU A 204 10.89 10.13 9.41
CA LEU A 204 11.42 11.00 8.35
C LEU A 204 10.43 12.11 7.96
N PHE A 205 9.13 11.82 8.00
CA PHE A 205 8.08 12.82 7.84
C PHE A 205 8.14 13.86 8.97
N GLY A 206 8.31 13.42 10.22
CA GLY A 206 8.50 14.32 11.36
C GLY A 206 9.75 15.20 11.23
N GLU A 207 10.87 14.63 10.76
CA GLU A 207 12.09 15.38 10.45
C GLU A 207 11.83 16.45 9.39
N TRP A 208 11.11 16.11 8.32
CA TRP A 208 10.74 17.05 7.27
C TRP A 208 9.85 18.19 7.79
N VAL A 209 8.82 17.87 8.59
CA VAL A 209 7.95 18.87 9.22
C VAL A 209 8.77 19.82 10.11
N TYR A 210 9.64 19.26 10.95
CA TYR A 210 10.50 20.04 11.85
C TYR A 210 11.46 20.96 11.08
N ARG A 211 12.17 20.43 10.07
CA ARG A 211 13.11 21.21 9.23
C ARG A 211 12.42 22.30 8.44
N ARG A 212 11.18 22.05 7.98
CA ARG A 212 10.38 23.05 7.28
C ARG A 212 9.91 24.16 8.22
N HIS A 213 9.47 23.83 9.42
CA HIS A 213 9.11 24.85 10.41
C HIS A 213 10.28 25.69 10.91
N THR A 214 11.50 25.19 10.78
CA THR A 214 12.74 25.85 11.24
C THR A 214 13.58 26.43 10.10
N ASP A 215 13.06 26.44 8.86
CA ASP A 215 13.72 26.94 7.65
C ASP A 215 15.17 26.46 7.48
N LEU A 216 15.43 25.21 7.85
CA LEU A 216 16.74 24.56 7.77
C LEU A 216 16.76 23.57 6.59
N PRO A 217 17.04 24.02 5.35
CA PRO A 217 17.11 23.12 4.20
C PRO A 217 18.22 22.09 4.39
N SER A 218 18.01 20.86 3.90
CA SER A 218 18.99 19.80 4.03
C SER A 218 20.28 20.18 3.30
N LYS A 219 21.44 20.17 3.99
CA LYS A 219 22.73 20.56 3.40
C LYS A 219 23.26 19.56 2.36
N ARG A 220 22.77 18.30 2.37
CA ARG A 220 23.21 17.23 1.48
C ARG A 220 22.06 16.23 1.28
N GLN A 221 21.55 16.12 0.05
CA GLN A 221 20.56 15.10 -0.31
C GLN A 221 21.27 13.82 -0.73
N TYR A 222 21.02 12.71 -0.02
CA TYR A 222 21.58 11.41 -0.39
C TYR A 222 20.74 10.75 -1.50
N ASN A 223 21.42 10.25 -2.53
CA ASN A 223 20.81 9.58 -3.68
C ASN A 223 21.25 8.10 -3.71
N PRO A 224 20.49 7.18 -3.06
CA PRO A 224 20.85 5.77 -3.01
C PRO A 224 20.90 5.11 -4.39
N PHE A 225 20.15 5.64 -5.37
CA PHE A 225 20.09 5.13 -6.74
C PHE A 225 20.95 5.91 -7.75
N SER A 226 21.95 6.69 -7.31
CA SER A 226 22.85 7.41 -8.25
C SER A 226 23.54 6.49 -9.27
N PHE A 227 23.67 5.20 -8.96
CA PHE A 227 24.23 4.18 -9.86
C PHE A 227 23.38 3.91 -11.11
N THR A 228 22.05 3.93 -11.04
CA THR A 228 21.18 3.64 -12.21
C THR A 228 21.30 4.71 -13.30
N SER A 229 21.51 5.97 -12.89
CA SER A 229 21.78 7.09 -13.82
C SER A 229 23.08 6.90 -14.63
N ARG A 230 24.07 6.18 -14.09
CA ARG A 230 25.33 5.88 -14.80
C ARG A 230 25.12 4.86 -15.92
N PHE A 231 24.17 3.93 -15.78
CA PHE A 231 23.83 2.97 -16.83
C PHE A 231 23.00 3.60 -17.94
N ALA A 232 22.06 4.49 -17.61
CA ALA A 232 21.30 5.25 -18.60
C ALA A 232 22.21 6.14 -19.46
N ARG A 233 23.19 6.80 -18.84
CA ARG A 233 24.16 7.66 -19.56
C ARG A 233 25.08 6.87 -20.49
N LYS A 234 25.38 5.60 -20.19
CA LYS A 234 26.21 4.73 -21.03
C LYS A 234 25.50 4.30 -22.32
N LYS A 235 24.17 4.33 -22.37
CA LYS A 235 23.37 3.97 -23.55
C LYS A 235 23.28 5.09 -24.61
N HIS A 236 23.65 6.32 -24.24
CA HIS A 236 23.63 7.52 -25.10
C HIS A 236 25.03 8.08 -25.41
N ALA A 237 26.10 7.31 -25.21
CA ALA A 237 27.42 7.72 -25.71
C ALA A 237 27.40 7.69 -27.25
N PRO A 238 27.60 8.82 -27.96
CA PRO A 238 27.72 8.79 -29.41
C PRO A 238 28.99 8.04 -29.79
N SER A 239 28.87 7.08 -30.72
CA SER A 239 30.00 6.43 -31.37
C SER A 239 30.69 7.45 -32.27
N ASN A 240 31.87 7.93 -31.88
CA ASN A 240 32.73 8.68 -32.78
C ASN A 240 33.19 7.74 -33.91
N ILE A 241 32.70 8.00 -35.12
CA ILE A 241 33.20 7.39 -36.35
C ILE A 241 34.49 8.13 -36.71
N GLU A 242 35.59 7.38 -36.79
CA GLU A 242 36.83 7.81 -37.44
C GLU A 242 36.56 8.01 -38.93
N ASP A 243 36.80 9.20 -39.45
CA ASP A 243 37.07 9.39 -40.87
C ASP A 243 38.45 10.04 -41.03
N SER A 244 39.35 9.24 -41.61
CA SER A 244 40.65 9.63 -42.11
C SER A 244 40.50 10.10 -43.55
N ASN A 245 41.13 11.23 -43.95
CA ASN A 245 41.96 11.35 -45.16
C ASN A 245 42.38 12.79 -45.53
N ASN A 246 43.70 13.02 -45.46
CA ASN A 246 44.64 13.82 -46.28
C ASN A 246 44.12 14.78 -47.39
N HIS A 247 44.60 16.04 -47.42
CA HIS A 247 45.70 16.54 -48.29
C HIS A 247 45.85 18.08 -48.30
N MET A 248 47.10 18.53 -48.04
CA MET A 248 47.94 19.52 -48.77
C MET A 248 47.62 21.04 -48.91
N MET A 249 48.68 21.80 -48.62
CA MET A 249 49.19 23.04 -49.25
C MET A 249 48.71 24.42 -48.74
N SER A 250 49.64 25.16 -48.13
CA SER A 250 49.59 26.63 -47.91
C SER A 250 49.88 27.40 -49.21
N PRO A 251 49.59 28.72 -49.30
CA PRO A 251 50.63 29.68 -48.95
C PRO A 251 50.16 30.99 -48.26
N MET A 252 51.20 31.69 -47.79
CA MET A 252 51.28 32.91 -46.97
C MET A 252 50.56 34.16 -47.51
N THR A 253 50.17 35.06 -46.60
CA THR A 253 50.44 36.52 -46.72
C THR A 253 50.44 37.23 -45.35
N ASN A 254 51.57 37.89 -45.11
CA ASN A 254 52.03 38.86 -44.09
C ASN A 254 51.03 39.66 -43.25
N GLY A 255 51.42 39.89 -41.98
CA GLY A 255 50.96 41.03 -41.19
C GLY A 255 51.38 41.03 -39.71
N SER A 256 52.61 41.50 -39.44
CA SER A 256 53.10 42.15 -38.20
C SER A 256 52.96 41.47 -36.82
N GLN A 257 54.13 41.28 -36.21
CA GLN A 257 54.45 41.00 -34.81
C GLN A 257 53.65 41.82 -33.79
N GLU A 258 53.27 41.19 -32.67
CA GLU A 258 53.70 41.64 -31.34
C GLU A 258 53.51 40.53 -30.29
N THR A 259 54.60 40.19 -29.62
CA THR A 259 54.69 39.28 -28.47
C THR A 259 54.24 40.01 -27.22
N HIS A 260 53.25 39.49 -26.48
CA HIS A 260 53.15 39.78 -25.05
C HIS A 260 52.45 38.67 -24.25
N ALA A 261 53.21 38.12 -23.32
CA ALA A 261 52.86 37.53 -22.02
C ALA A 261 51.47 36.89 -21.84
N THR A 262 51.49 35.58 -21.58
CA THR A 262 50.46 34.82 -20.86
C THR A 262 50.05 35.50 -19.55
N THR A 263 48.84 36.05 -19.52
CA THR A 263 48.05 36.27 -18.31
C THR A 263 46.73 35.51 -18.44
N LYS A 264 46.48 34.59 -17.51
CA LYS A 264 45.20 33.89 -17.35
C LYS A 264 44.10 34.93 -17.12
N PRO A 265 42.95 34.89 -17.81
CA PRO A 265 41.77 35.62 -17.37
C PRO A 265 41.21 34.92 -16.13
N GLU A 266 40.97 35.71 -15.10
CA GLU A 266 40.30 35.31 -13.87
C GLU A 266 38.92 34.71 -14.18
N ASP A 267 38.66 33.52 -13.66
CA ASP A 267 37.34 32.91 -13.62
C ASP A 267 36.43 33.79 -12.74
N GLY A 268 35.80 34.77 -13.38
CA GLY A 268 34.68 35.51 -12.81
C GLY A 268 33.63 34.48 -12.39
N LEU A 269 33.41 34.39 -11.08
CA LEU A 269 32.40 33.55 -10.46
C LEU A 269 31.02 33.98 -11.01
N ILE A 270 30.58 33.35 -12.10
CA ILE A 270 29.19 33.42 -12.54
C ILE A 270 28.40 32.82 -11.38
N ALA A 271 27.79 33.69 -10.57
CA ALA A 271 26.87 33.26 -9.54
C ALA A 271 25.88 32.28 -10.19
N PRO A 272 25.63 31.09 -9.59
CA PRO A 272 24.64 30.18 -10.13
C PRO A 272 23.36 30.98 -10.33
N PRO A 273 22.65 30.80 -11.47
CA PRO A 273 21.43 31.54 -11.74
C PRO A 273 20.52 31.43 -10.52
N PRO A 274 19.89 32.53 -10.07
CA PRO A 274 19.05 32.51 -8.88
C PRO A 274 18.07 31.35 -9.02
N PHE A 275 18.02 30.52 -7.98
CA PHE A 275 17.16 29.33 -7.92
C PHE A 275 15.78 29.74 -8.39
N ARG A 276 15.37 29.20 -9.55
CA ARG A 276 14.13 29.53 -10.25
C ARG A 276 13.02 29.49 -9.21
N SER A 277 12.32 30.62 -9.02
CA SER A 277 11.28 30.80 -8.01
C SER A 277 10.35 29.60 -8.00
N GLU A 278 10.57 28.72 -7.04
CA GLU A 278 9.75 27.56 -6.78
C GLU A 278 8.36 28.13 -6.48
N PHE A 279 7.38 27.73 -7.30
CA PHE A 279 6.00 28.21 -7.23
C PHE A 279 5.56 28.24 -5.76
N GLN A 280 5.29 29.43 -5.21
CA GLN A 280 4.92 29.61 -3.80
C GLN A 280 3.59 28.87 -3.54
N ILE A 281 3.67 27.59 -3.21
CA ILE A 281 2.52 26.83 -2.71
C ILE A 281 2.12 27.51 -1.41
N SER A 282 0.86 27.92 -1.32
CA SER A 282 0.33 28.59 -0.12
C SER A 282 0.60 27.73 1.12
N GLU A 283 1.13 28.33 2.19
CA GLU A 283 1.40 27.65 3.46
C GLU A 283 0.19 26.86 3.98
N LYS A 284 -1.04 27.37 3.76
CA LYS A 284 -2.28 26.68 4.12
C LYS A 284 -2.44 25.34 3.40
N ARG A 285 -2.05 25.25 2.12
CA ARG A 285 -2.13 24.00 1.35
C ARG A 285 -1.12 22.97 1.83
N ILE A 286 0.06 23.44 2.22
CA ILE A 286 1.10 22.58 2.80
C ILE A 286 0.64 22.06 4.16
N GLN A 287 0.08 22.90 5.03
CA GLN A 287 -0.49 22.47 6.31
C GLN A 287 -1.59 21.41 6.13
N ILE A 288 -2.50 21.60 5.18
CA ILE A 288 -3.55 20.63 4.85
C ILE A 288 -2.92 19.30 4.41
N MET A 289 -1.90 19.33 3.55
CA MET A 289 -1.17 18.14 3.12
C MET A 289 -0.49 17.42 4.29
N CYS A 290 0.21 18.16 5.15
CA CYS A 290 0.86 17.58 6.33
C CYS A 290 -0.15 16.90 7.25
N ALA A 291 -1.28 17.57 7.51
CA ALA A 291 -2.36 17.01 8.31
C ALA A 291 -2.93 15.75 7.66
N LEU A 292 -3.12 15.75 6.33
CA LEU A 292 -3.63 14.60 5.58
C LEU A 292 -2.68 13.40 5.64
N ILE A 293 -1.37 13.62 5.46
CA ILE A 293 -0.33 12.59 5.57
C ILE A 293 -0.25 12.06 7.01
N ALA A 294 -0.22 12.95 8.01
CA ALA A 294 -0.12 12.57 9.41
C ALA A 294 -1.32 11.73 9.86
N MET A 295 -2.54 12.21 9.57
CA MET A 295 -3.77 11.48 9.90
C MET A 295 -3.86 10.16 9.14
N GLY A 296 -3.55 10.15 7.85
CA GLY A 296 -3.57 8.94 7.04
C GLY A 296 -2.58 7.89 7.55
N THR A 297 -1.35 8.30 7.88
CA THR A 297 -0.30 7.42 8.41
C THR A 297 -0.68 6.87 9.78
N LEU A 298 -1.29 7.68 10.65
CA LEU A 298 -1.77 7.24 11.96
C LEU A 298 -2.83 6.14 11.85
N LEU A 299 -3.82 6.31 10.96
CA LEU A 299 -4.86 5.30 10.72
C LEU A 299 -4.27 3.96 10.24
N ILE A 300 -3.29 4.03 9.34
CA ILE A 300 -2.57 2.85 8.83
C ILE A 300 -1.79 2.15 9.94
N ILE A 301 -1.10 2.91 10.81
CA ILE A 301 -0.34 2.33 11.93
C ILE A 301 -1.26 1.61 12.91
N ILE A 302 -2.36 2.23 13.33
CA ILE A 302 -3.29 1.62 14.29
C ILE A 302 -3.84 0.29 13.72
N ARG A 303 -4.25 0.29 12.45
CA ARG A 303 -4.67 -0.92 11.75
C ARG A 303 -3.56 -1.98 11.70
N SER A 304 -2.34 -1.60 11.30
CA SER A 304 -1.22 -2.53 11.18
C SER A 304 -0.84 -3.17 12.51
N VAL A 305 -0.96 -2.45 13.62
CA VAL A 305 -0.78 -3.00 14.98
C VAL A 305 -1.90 -4.00 15.30
N TYR A 306 -3.16 -3.65 15.06
CA TYR A 306 -4.29 -4.56 15.25
C TYR A 306 -4.11 -5.86 14.44
N ARG A 307 -3.80 -5.76 13.15
CA ARG A 307 -3.58 -6.92 12.26
C ARG A 307 -2.41 -7.78 12.69
N SER A 308 -1.33 -7.16 13.16
CA SER A 308 -0.20 -7.91 13.71
C SER A 308 -0.65 -8.74 14.93
N ILE A 309 -1.41 -8.15 15.85
CA ILE A 309 -1.90 -8.86 17.06
C ILE A 309 -2.91 -9.95 16.71
N GLU A 310 -3.84 -9.66 15.80
CA GLU A 310 -4.85 -10.61 15.30
C GLU A 310 -4.19 -11.87 14.75
N LEU A 311 -3.27 -11.72 13.79
CA LEU A 311 -2.64 -12.84 13.10
C LEU A 311 -1.54 -13.53 13.93
N LEU A 312 -0.89 -12.82 14.87
CA LEU A 312 0.11 -13.43 15.77
C LEU A 312 -0.53 -14.44 16.74
N ARG A 313 -1.81 -14.25 17.11
CA ARG A 313 -2.52 -15.17 18.00
C ARG A 313 -3.22 -16.31 17.27
N GLY A 314 -3.07 -16.39 15.95
CA GLY A 314 -3.73 -17.39 15.11
C GLY A 314 -5.23 -17.13 14.91
N TRP A 315 -5.85 -17.94 14.05
CA TRP A 315 -7.25 -17.76 13.62
C TRP A 315 -8.28 -17.94 14.73
N SER A 316 -7.93 -18.68 15.79
CA SER A 316 -8.76 -18.92 16.98
C SER A 316 -8.44 -18.01 18.15
N GLY A 317 -7.59 -16.99 17.95
CA GLY A 317 -7.22 -16.04 18.98
C GLY A 317 -8.39 -15.13 19.39
N PRO A 318 -8.44 -14.65 20.64
CA PRO A 318 -9.56 -13.84 21.15
C PRO A 318 -9.77 -12.52 20.40
N VAL A 319 -8.74 -12.04 19.69
CA VAL A 319 -8.76 -10.81 18.88
C VAL A 319 -9.32 -11.07 17.48
N ALA A 320 -9.09 -12.27 16.93
CA ALA A 320 -9.60 -12.68 15.62
C ALA A 320 -11.09 -13.05 15.68
N THR A 321 -11.53 -13.55 16.83
CA THR A 321 -12.93 -13.93 17.07
C THR A 321 -13.82 -12.79 17.60
N ASP A 322 -13.30 -11.55 17.69
CA ASP A 322 -14.04 -10.38 18.16
C ASP A 322 -14.43 -9.49 16.98
N GLU A 323 -15.69 -9.62 16.53
CA GLU A 323 -16.20 -8.85 15.39
C GLU A 323 -16.22 -7.33 15.61
N PRO A 324 -16.73 -6.79 16.75
CA PRO A 324 -16.65 -5.36 17.02
C PRO A 324 -15.23 -4.80 16.90
N LEU A 325 -14.23 -5.55 17.38
CA LEU A 325 -12.83 -5.14 17.30
C LEU A 325 -12.34 -5.10 15.85
N PHE A 326 -12.67 -6.11 15.05
CA PHE A 326 -12.41 -6.13 13.60
C PHE A 326 -13.07 -4.93 12.89
N ILE A 327 -14.34 -4.65 13.16
CA ILE A 327 -15.05 -3.53 12.55
C ILE A 327 -14.43 -2.19 12.97
N GLY A 328 -14.13 -2.00 14.25
CA GLY A 328 -13.61 -0.74 14.77
C GLY A 328 -12.15 -0.48 14.37
N MET A 329 -11.28 -1.46 14.52
CA MET A 329 -9.83 -1.31 14.38
C MET A 329 -9.29 -1.66 13.00
N ASP A 330 -10.13 -2.21 12.12
CA ASP A 330 -9.75 -2.49 10.75
C ASP A 330 -10.65 -1.73 9.76
N ALA A 331 -11.94 -2.05 9.74
CA ALA A 331 -12.89 -1.53 8.76
C ALA A 331 -13.05 -0.01 8.82
N LEU A 332 -13.33 0.50 10.03
CA LEU A 332 -13.63 1.91 10.25
C LEU A 332 -12.42 2.79 9.97
N LEU A 333 -11.21 2.36 10.35
CA LEU A 333 -9.99 3.14 10.12
C LEU A 333 -9.70 3.33 8.62
N MET A 334 -9.85 2.28 7.80
CA MET A 334 -9.66 2.42 6.35
C MET A 334 -10.82 3.14 5.70
N CYS A 335 -12.05 2.96 6.17
CA CYS A 335 -13.18 3.76 5.72
C CYS A 335 -12.92 5.26 5.93
N LEU A 336 -12.45 5.64 7.12
CA LEU A 336 -12.06 7.01 7.43
C LEU A 336 -10.93 7.50 6.51
N PHE A 337 -9.90 6.69 6.26
CA PHE A 337 -8.84 7.04 5.33
C PHE A 337 -9.38 7.32 3.92
N VAL A 338 -10.19 6.39 3.38
CA VAL A 338 -10.74 6.47 2.03
C VAL A 338 -11.57 7.74 1.85
N TRP A 339 -12.46 8.03 2.79
CA TRP A 339 -13.33 9.21 2.68
C TRP A 339 -12.60 10.51 2.99
N LEU A 340 -11.61 10.49 3.89
CA LEU A 340 -10.75 11.64 4.14
C LEU A 340 -9.99 12.05 2.87
N TYR A 341 -9.40 11.09 2.15
CA TYR A 341 -8.67 11.34 0.90
C TYR A 341 -9.59 11.66 -0.27
N ALA A 342 -10.86 11.24 -0.24
CA ALA A 342 -11.85 11.67 -1.23
C ALA A 342 -12.31 13.12 -0.97
N ALA A 343 -12.55 13.49 0.30
CA ALA A 343 -12.99 14.82 0.69
C ALA A 343 -11.89 15.88 0.52
N VAL A 344 -10.68 15.58 0.99
CA VAL A 344 -9.49 16.41 0.84
C VAL A 344 -8.65 15.84 -0.31
N HIS A 345 -9.22 15.87 -1.52
CA HIS A 345 -8.55 15.26 -2.66
C HIS A 345 -7.17 15.91 -2.89
N PRO A 346 -6.09 15.13 -3.13
CA PRO A 346 -4.73 15.64 -3.31
C PRO A 346 -4.56 16.76 -4.35
N TYR A 347 -5.49 16.88 -5.29
CA TYR A 347 -5.59 18.00 -6.23
C TYR A 347 -5.69 19.37 -5.54
N ILE A 348 -6.36 19.45 -4.38
CA ILE A 348 -6.51 20.71 -3.63
C ILE A 348 -5.15 21.18 -3.10
N ALA A 349 -4.26 20.25 -2.75
CA ALA A 349 -2.93 20.55 -2.25
C ALA A 349 -1.95 20.98 -3.37
N PHE A 350 -1.92 20.26 -4.50
CA PHE A 350 -0.87 20.42 -5.52
C PHE A 350 -1.36 20.91 -6.90
N GLY A 351 -2.67 21.00 -7.13
CA GLY A 351 -3.21 21.21 -8.47
C GLY A 351 -2.89 20.04 -9.42
N ARG A 352 -2.80 20.32 -10.73
CA ARG A 352 -2.70 19.30 -11.79
C ARG A 352 -1.28 18.75 -12.03
N ARG A 353 -0.23 19.30 -11.42
CA ARG A 353 1.16 19.01 -11.76
C ARG A 353 1.93 18.47 -10.56
N LEU A 354 1.83 17.16 -10.36
CA LEU A 354 2.78 16.40 -9.54
C LEU A 354 3.88 15.74 -10.40
N PHE A 355 3.82 15.91 -11.73
CA PHE A 355 4.83 15.53 -12.71
C PHE A 355 4.83 16.52 -13.88
#